data_AF-A0AB73IL09-F1
#
_entry.id   AF-A0AB73IL09-F1
#
_cell.length_a   1.000
_cell.length_b   1.000
_cell.length_c   1.000
_cell.angle_alpha   90.00
_cell.angle_beta   90.00
_cell.angle_gamma   90.00
#
_symmetry.space_group_name_H-M   'P 1'
#
loop_
_entity.id
_entity.type
_entity.pdbx_description
1 polymer ?
#
loop_
_entity_poly.entity_id
_entity_poly.type
_entity_poly.pdbx_seq_one_letter_code
_entity_poly.pdbx_strand_id
1 'polypeptide(L)'
;MTYSCSDFYDDVMRCLADCGATPDADIPENDVGTASDVAVATIVTMHRASLSANFVRELLGEVGTLGAVAEEHGTEALAFLFYLQAAIFNDTFVEARSNDDSGLLELVRRLPSAATWMKHIQVAQSS
;
A
#
# COMPACT_ATOMS: atom_id res chain seq x y z
N MET A 1 9.99 15.11 -37.00
CA MET A 1 10.68 15.03 -35.69
C MET A 1 10.43 13.64 -35.17
N THR A 2 11.47 12.84 -34.93
CA THR A 2 11.32 11.46 -34.47
C THR A 2 11.44 11.46 -32.95
N TYR A 3 10.39 11.04 -32.25
CA TYR A 3 10.41 10.89 -30.80
C TYR A 3 11.36 9.75 -30.42
N SER A 4 12.25 10.02 -29.48
CA SER A 4 13.34 9.15 -29.08
C SER A 4 13.12 8.58 -27.67
N CYS A 5 13.92 7.58 -27.29
CA CYS A 5 13.87 7.03 -25.94
C CYS A 5 14.29 8.05 -24.88
N SER A 6 15.15 9.02 -25.21
CA SER A 6 15.50 10.10 -24.28
C SER A 6 14.33 11.05 -24.05
N ASP A 7 13.56 11.37 -25.10
CA ASP A 7 12.37 12.21 -24.94
C ASP A 7 11.34 11.54 -24.00
N PHE A 8 11.14 10.23 -24.15
CA PHE A 8 10.27 9.44 -23.26
C PHE A 8 10.76 9.45 -21.81
N TYR A 9 12.06 9.23 -21.61
CA TYR A 9 12.66 9.24 -20.29
C TYR A 9 12.50 10.62 -19.62
N ASP A 10 12.79 11.71 -20.33
CA ASP A 10 12.65 13.07 -19.81
C ASP A 10 11.19 13.39 -19.44
N ASP A 11 10.22 12.93 -20.25
CA ASP A 11 8.79 13.08 -19.99
C ASP A 11 8.35 12.33 -18.72
N VAL A 12 8.84 11.10 -18.54
CA VAL A 12 8.52 10.30 -17.34
C VAL A 12 9.12 10.93 -16.09
N MET A 13 10.40 11.31 -16.11
CA MET A 13 11.06 11.90 -14.94
C MET A 13 10.43 13.23 -14.55
N ARG A 14 10.12 14.09 -15.53
CA ARG A 14 9.38 15.33 -15.30
C ARG A 14 8.00 15.08 -14.69
N CYS A 15 7.26 14.08 -15.17
CA CYS A 15 5.95 13.74 -14.60
C CYS A 15 6.06 13.29 -13.13
N LEU A 16 7.06 12.47 -12.81
CA LEU A 16 7.29 12.00 -11.43
C LEU A 16 7.68 13.15 -10.49
N ALA A 17 8.44 14.13 -10.98
CA ALA A 17 8.73 15.36 -10.26
C ALA A 17 7.49 16.25 -10.07
N ASP A 18 6.77 16.53 -11.15
CA ASP A 18 5.61 17.42 -11.16
C ASP A 18 4.47 16.93 -10.26
N CYS A 19 4.28 15.61 -10.16
CA CYS A 19 3.29 15.02 -9.26
C CYS A 19 3.78 14.88 -7.80
N GLY A 20 5.01 15.30 -7.50
CA GLY A 20 5.62 15.24 -6.18
C GLY A 20 5.99 13.83 -5.72
N ALA A 21 6.05 12.86 -6.64
CA ALA A 21 6.37 11.48 -6.31
C ALA A 21 7.88 11.25 -6.14
N THR A 22 8.71 12.01 -6.85
CA THR A 22 10.17 12.05 -6.69
C THR A 22 10.60 13.51 -6.55
N PRO A 23 11.25 13.93 -5.45
CA PRO A 23 11.86 15.25 -5.36
C PRO A 23 12.93 15.44 -6.44
N ASP A 24 13.05 16.65 -7.02
CA ASP A 24 14.08 16.95 -8.03
C ASP A 24 15.50 16.62 -7.55
N ALA A 25 15.77 16.81 -6.26
CA ALA A 25 17.06 16.53 -5.64
C ALA A 25 17.43 15.03 -5.64
N ASP A 26 16.44 14.14 -5.78
CA ASP A 26 16.63 12.69 -5.78
C ASP A 26 16.77 12.12 -7.20
N ILE A 27 16.70 12.97 -8.24
CA ILE A 27 16.92 12.59 -9.63
C ILE A 27 18.41 12.69 -9.96
N PRO A 28 19.12 11.57 -10.22
CA PRO A 28 20.53 11.61 -10.55
C PRO A 28 20.82 12.40 -11.82
N GLU A 29 21.69 13.40 -11.72
CA GLU A 29 22.19 14.12 -12.90
C GLU A 29 23.20 13.25 -13.66
N ASN A 30 23.02 13.14 -14.97
CA ASN A 30 23.94 12.46 -15.89
C ASN A 30 24.12 10.94 -15.67
N ASP A 31 23.20 10.28 -14.96
CA ASP A 31 23.15 8.81 -14.84
C ASP A 31 21.74 8.29 -15.12
N VAL A 32 21.51 7.93 -16.39
CA VAL A 32 20.23 7.41 -16.89
C VAL A 32 19.88 6.05 -16.26
N GLY A 33 20.88 5.24 -15.90
CA GLY A 33 20.64 3.93 -15.30
C GLY A 33 20.05 4.07 -13.91
N THR A 34 20.75 4.82 -13.05
CA THR A 34 20.28 5.08 -11.67
C THR A 34 18.96 5.83 -11.66
N ALA A 35 18.76 6.80 -12.56
CA ALA A 35 17.50 7.52 -12.65
C ALA A 35 16.32 6.65 -13.14
N SER A 36 16.58 5.68 -14.03
CA SER A 36 15.58 4.68 -14.40
C SER A 36 15.17 3.82 -13.20
N ASP A 37 16.14 3.40 -12.38
CA ASP A 37 15.85 2.63 -11.16
C ASP A 37 15.02 3.45 -10.16
N VAL A 38 15.32 4.73 -9.99
CA VAL A 38 14.51 5.67 -9.19
C VAL A 38 13.09 5.77 -9.74
N ALA A 39 12.92 5.94 -11.05
CA ALA A 39 11.59 6.02 -11.67
C ALA A 39 10.76 4.77 -11.39
N VAL A 40 11.37 3.59 -11.56
CA VAL A 40 10.70 2.30 -11.30
C VAL A 40 10.33 2.18 -9.83
N ALA A 41 11.25 2.50 -8.91
CA ALA A 41 10.99 2.44 -7.47
C ALA A 41 9.85 3.40 -7.06
N THR A 42 9.82 4.61 -7.62
CA THR A 42 8.75 5.59 -7.39
C THR A 42 7.41 5.06 -7.89
N ILE A 43 7.34 4.55 -9.12
CA ILE A 43 6.10 4.01 -9.69
C ILE A 43 5.56 2.84 -8.85
N VAL A 44 6.45 1.93 -8.42
CA VAL A 44 6.08 0.83 -7.52
C VAL A 44 5.55 1.34 -6.19
N THR A 45 6.20 2.35 -5.60
CA THR A 45 5.78 2.96 -4.33
C THR A 45 4.42 3.64 -4.47
N MET A 46 4.18 4.38 -5.56
CA MET A 46 2.89 5.00 -5.84
C MET A 46 1.78 3.95 -5.99
N HIS A 47 2.06 2.83 -6.66
CA HIS A 47 1.10 1.74 -6.76
C HIS A 47 0.74 1.17 -5.38
N ARG A 48 1.73 0.94 -4.52
CA ARG A 48 1.52 0.47 -3.13
C ARG A 48 0.77 1.49 -2.28
N ALA A 49 1.04 2.78 -2.44
CA ALA A 49 0.28 3.85 -1.79
C ALA A 49 -1.20 3.83 -2.22
N SER A 50 -1.46 3.62 -3.51
CA SER A 50 -2.82 3.46 -4.04
C SER A 50 -3.53 2.23 -3.45
N LEU A 51 -2.85 1.09 -3.34
CA LEU A 51 -3.39 -0.10 -2.67
C LEU A 51 -3.72 0.17 -1.20
N SER A 52 -2.82 0.79 -0.46
CA SER A 52 -3.01 1.16 0.95
C SER A 52 -4.21 2.10 1.14
N ALA A 53 -4.35 3.11 0.29
CA ALA A 53 -5.51 4.01 0.31
C ALA A 53 -6.81 3.30 -0.06
N ASN A 54 -6.78 2.37 -1.03
CA ASN A 54 -7.95 1.58 -1.41
C ASN A 54 -8.43 0.68 -0.27
N PHE A 55 -7.51 0.06 0.49
CA PHE A 55 -7.85 -0.71 1.69
C PHE A 55 -8.62 0.14 2.71
N VAL A 56 -8.11 1.33 3.05
CA VAL A 56 -8.78 2.24 3.99
C VAL A 56 -10.15 2.66 3.48
N ARG A 57 -10.27 2.96 2.18
CA ARG A 57 -11.56 3.31 1.56
C ARG A 57 -12.57 2.16 1.65
N GLU A 58 -12.15 0.93 1.34
CA GLU A 58 -13.01 -0.26 1.45
C GLU A 58 -13.42 -0.52 2.89
N LEU A 59 -12.47 -0.43 3.83
CA LEU A 59 -12.72 -0.60 5.25
C LEU A 59 -13.78 0.38 5.75
N LEU A 60 -13.59 1.68 5.50
CA LEU A 60 -14.56 2.71 5.90
C LEU A 60 -15.91 2.55 5.19
N GLY A 61 -15.93 2.01 3.98
CA GLY A 61 -17.16 1.65 3.28
C GLY A 61 -17.94 0.52 3.95
N GLU A 62 -17.24 -0.47 4.52
CA GLU A 62 -17.84 -1.63 5.19
C GLU A 62 -18.30 -1.30 6.63
N VAL A 63 -17.48 -0.58 7.40
CA VAL A 63 -17.72 -0.37 8.85
C VAL A 63 -18.28 1.02 9.17
N GLY A 64 -18.28 1.94 8.21
CA GLY A 64 -18.69 3.33 8.37
C GLY A 64 -17.70 4.19 9.16
N THR A 65 -17.27 3.75 10.35
CA THR A 65 -16.30 4.46 11.20
C THR A 65 -15.32 3.49 11.88
N LEU A 66 -14.11 3.95 12.15
CA LEU A 66 -13.15 3.20 12.98
C LEU A 66 -13.66 3.04 14.43
N GLY A 67 -14.52 3.93 14.93
CA GLY A 67 -15.15 3.77 16.25
C GLY A 67 -15.98 2.49 16.34
N ALA A 68 -16.78 2.19 15.30
CA ALA A 68 -17.60 0.97 15.25
C ALA A 68 -16.74 -0.30 15.31
N VAL A 69 -15.56 -0.29 14.68
CA VAL A 69 -14.61 -1.41 14.76
C VAL A 69 -14.10 -1.60 16.19
N ALA A 70 -13.78 -0.52 16.91
CA ALA A 70 -13.30 -0.62 18.28
C ALA A 70 -14.41 -1.10 19.25
N GLU A 71 -15.66 -0.73 18.99
CA GLU A 71 -16.82 -1.21 19.75
C GLU A 71 -17.09 -2.70 19.52
N GLU A 72 -16.96 -3.19 18.29
CA GLU A 72 -17.25 -4.58 17.91
C GLU A 72 -16.08 -5.54 18.20
N HIS A 73 -14.85 -5.12 17.93
CA HIS A 73 -13.65 -5.97 17.94
C HIS A 73 -12.59 -5.53 18.96
N GLY A 74 -12.82 -4.45 19.71
CA GLY A 74 -11.87 -3.91 20.67
C GLY A 74 -10.84 -2.96 20.05
N THR A 75 -10.15 -2.17 20.89
CA THR A 75 -9.18 -1.17 20.43
C THR A 75 -7.94 -1.77 19.77
N GLU A 76 -7.56 -2.99 20.13
CA GLU A 76 -6.44 -3.71 19.51
C GLU A 76 -6.71 -4.03 18.03
N ALA A 77 -7.98 -4.17 17.64
CA ALA A 77 -8.39 -4.34 16.26
C ALA A 77 -7.98 -3.16 15.37
N LEU A 78 -8.04 -1.94 15.91
CA LEU A 78 -7.58 -0.75 15.18
C LEU A 78 -6.08 -0.81 14.91
N ALA A 79 -5.29 -1.24 15.89
CA ALA A 79 -3.86 -1.40 15.71
C ALA A 79 -3.56 -2.42 14.61
N PHE A 80 -4.26 -3.57 14.62
CA PHE A 80 -4.14 -4.57 13.55
C PHE A 80 -4.44 -3.98 12.17
N LEU A 81 -5.53 -3.22 12.01
CA LEU A 81 -5.90 -2.63 10.72
C LEU A 81 -4.90 -1.58 10.24
N PHE A 82 -4.33 -0.78 11.14
CA PHE A 82 -3.25 0.16 10.79
C PHE A 82 -1.95 -0.57 10.42
N TYR A 83 -1.60 -1.65 11.12
CA TYR A 83 -0.45 -2.46 10.74
C TYR A 83 -0.66 -3.15 9.39
N LEU A 84 -1.87 -3.63 9.11
CA LEU A 84 -2.21 -4.20 7.81
C LEU A 84 -2.11 -3.15 6.69
N GLN A 85 -2.62 -1.94 6.92
CA GLN A 85 -2.45 -0.83 5.98
C GLN A 85 -0.96 -0.54 5.70
N ALA A 86 -0.14 -0.54 6.75
CA ALA A 86 1.30 -0.34 6.63
C ALA A 86 1.99 -1.52 5.91
N ALA A 87 1.55 -2.76 6.15
CA ALA A 87 2.08 -3.94 5.48
C ALA A 87 1.76 -3.94 3.98
N ILE A 88 0.56 -3.49 3.59
CA ILE A 88 0.19 -3.29 2.18
C ILE A 88 1.11 -2.24 1.53
N PHE A 89 1.37 -1.12 2.22
CA PHE A 89 2.23 -0.06 1.71
C PHE A 89 3.70 -0.51 1.56
N ASN A 90 4.22 -1.24 2.55
CA ASN A 90 5.61 -1.68 2.58
C ASN A 90 5.86 -3.01 1.84
N ASP A 91 4.79 -3.66 1.34
CA ASP A 91 4.84 -5.01 0.75
C ASP A 91 5.41 -6.05 1.73
N THR A 92 4.90 -6.01 2.96
CA THR A 92 5.27 -6.93 4.06
C THR A 92 4.03 -7.65 4.60
N PHE A 93 4.13 -8.25 5.79
CA PHE A 93 3.06 -9.05 6.38
C PHE A 93 2.83 -8.64 7.85
N VAL A 94 1.58 -8.80 8.29
CA VAL A 94 1.20 -8.80 9.71
C VAL A 94 0.87 -10.21 10.16
N GLU A 95 1.20 -10.55 11.40
CA GLU A 95 0.78 -11.81 12.01
C GLU A 95 -0.62 -11.67 12.60
N ALA A 96 -1.47 -12.66 12.33
CA ALA A 96 -2.78 -12.82 12.94
C ALA A 96 -2.81 -14.07 13.81
N ARG A 97 -3.29 -13.92 15.04
CA ARG A 97 -3.57 -15.03 15.96
C ARG A 97 -4.95 -15.57 15.63
N SER A 98 -4.99 -16.76 15.05
CA SER A 98 -6.20 -17.37 14.50
C SER A 98 -7.42 -17.38 15.45
N ASN A 99 -7.21 -17.52 16.76
CA ASN A 99 -8.30 -17.52 17.74
C ASN A 99 -8.75 -16.11 18.15
N ASP A 100 -7.80 -15.19 18.37
CA ASP A 100 -8.07 -13.85 18.89
C ASP A 100 -8.54 -12.90 17.77
N ASP A 101 -8.04 -13.08 16.55
CA ASP A 101 -8.27 -12.18 15.42
C ASP A 101 -9.33 -12.71 14.43
N SER A 102 -10.05 -13.79 14.77
CA SER A 102 -11.02 -14.43 13.86
C SER A 102 -12.07 -13.46 13.30
N GLY A 103 -12.63 -12.58 14.14
CA GLY A 103 -13.58 -11.55 13.71
C GLY A 103 -12.98 -10.51 12.76
N LEU A 104 -11.72 -10.12 12.99
CA LEU A 104 -10.98 -9.20 12.11
C LEU A 104 -10.67 -9.84 10.77
N LEU A 105 -10.29 -11.12 10.76
CA LEU A 105 -10.05 -11.85 9.52
C LEU A 105 -11.33 -12.00 8.70
N GLU A 106 -12.48 -12.21 9.33
CA GLU A 106 -13.78 -12.20 8.63
C GLU A 106 -14.13 -10.81 8.10
N LEU A 107 -13.85 -9.75 8.86
CA LEU A 107 -14.01 -8.37 8.38
C LEU A 107 -13.18 -8.12 7.11
N VAL A 108 -11.89 -8.46 7.12
CA VAL A 108 -11.00 -8.27 5.95
C VAL A 108 -11.46 -9.11 4.76
N ARG A 109 -11.99 -10.32 5.01
CA ARG A 109 -12.54 -11.20 3.94
C ARG A 109 -13.82 -10.68 3.29
N ARG A 110 -14.59 -9.83 3.97
CA ARG A 110 -15.79 -9.18 3.40
C ARG A 110 -15.46 -8.01 2.47
N LEU A 111 -14.26 -7.45 2.56
CA LEU A 111 -13.88 -6.31 1.75
C LEU A 111 -13.83 -6.67 0.24
N PRO A 112 -14.20 -5.73 -0.66
CA PRO A 112 -14.24 -5.99 -2.10
C PRO A 112 -12.95 -6.58 -2.68
N SER A 113 -11.80 -6.13 -2.18
CA SER A 113 -10.47 -6.59 -2.61
C SER A 113 -9.82 -7.54 -1.61
N ALA A 114 -10.61 -8.30 -0.83
CA ALA A 114 -10.14 -9.23 0.19
C ALA A 114 -8.95 -10.09 -0.24
N ALA A 115 -8.99 -10.68 -1.45
CA ALA A 115 -7.91 -11.53 -1.95
C ALA A 115 -6.55 -10.80 -2.05
N THR A 116 -6.56 -9.47 -2.22
CA THR A 116 -5.35 -8.64 -2.20
C THR A 116 -4.89 -8.41 -0.76
N TRP A 117 -5.79 -8.02 0.14
CA TRP A 117 -5.46 -7.71 1.54
C TRP A 117 -4.98 -8.93 2.32
N MET A 118 -5.62 -10.08 2.09
CA MET A 118 -5.29 -11.34 2.76
C MET A 118 -3.87 -11.84 2.44
N LYS A 119 -3.23 -11.37 1.35
CA LYS A 119 -1.83 -11.70 1.06
C LYS A 119 -0.88 -11.13 2.09
N HIS A 120 -1.24 -10.01 2.73
CA HIS A 120 -0.41 -9.33 3.73
C HIS A 120 -0.67 -9.83 5.16
N ILE A 121 -1.38 -10.94 5.32
CA ILE A 121 -1.70 -11.52 6.62
C ILE A 121 -1.14 -12.95 6.70
N GLN A 122 -0.31 -13.20 7.71
CA GLN A 122 0.19 -14.53 8.05
C GLN A 122 -0.54 -15.04 9.28
N VAL A 123 -1.26 -16.14 9.13
CA VAL A 123 -2.00 -16.74 10.26
C VAL A 123 -1.06 -17.67 11.01
N ALA A 124 -0.67 -17.27 12.23
CA ALA A 124 0.06 -18.14 13.12
C ALA A 124 -0.91 -19.20 13.67
N GLN A 125 -0.54 -20.48 13.58
CA GLN A 125 -1.25 -21.53 14.30
C GLN A 125 -0.83 -21.43 15.77
N SER A 126 -1.80 -21.14 16.63
CA SER A 126 -1.58 -21.20 18.07
C SER A 126 -1.35 -22.66 18.44
N SER A 127 -0.17 -22.99 18.98
CA SER A 127 0.18 -24.33 19.46
C SER A 127 -0.52 -24.67 20.77
#